data_AF-A0A822EWL0-F1
#
_entry.id   AF-A0A822EWL0-F1
#
_cell.length_a   1.000
_cell.length_b   1.000
_cell.length_c   1.000
_cell.angle_alpha   90.00
_cell.angle_beta   90.00
_cell.angle_gamma   90.00
#
_symmetry.space_group_name_H-M   'P 1'
#
loop_
_entity.id
_entity.type
_entity.pdbx_description
1 polymer ?
#
loop_
_entity_poly.entity_id
_entity_poly.type
_entity_poly.pdbx_seq_one_letter_code
_entity_poly.pdbx_strand_id
1 'polypeptide(L)'
;MRRWIEGDDKSNNAEVMESKFEVVVQGSPARINNYPDCFGSRPYAADEIVERARRALGKKGYNLLKYNCEHFATECRYGRSWSHQ
;
A
#
# COMPACT_ATOMS: atom_id res chain seq x y z
N MET A 1 23.72 38.68 6.00
CA MET A 1 22.87 37.78 6.81
C MET A 1 22.18 36.81 5.84
N ARG A 2 22.70 35.59 5.68
CA ARG A 2 22.19 34.62 4.68
C ARG A 2 21.02 33.88 5.30
N ARG A 3 19.82 34.05 4.74
CA ARG A 3 18.60 33.30 5.11
C ARG A 3 18.79 31.85 4.70
N TRP A 4 18.62 30.95 5.65
CA TRP A 4 18.52 29.52 5.43
C TRP A 4 17.29 29.26 4.56
N ILE A 5 17.48 28.53 3.45
CA ILE A 5 16.36 27.94 2.72
C ILE A 5 15.86 26.81 3.61
N GLU A 6 14.68 27.01 4.20
CA GLU A 6 13.95 25.94 4.87
C GLU A 6 13.80 24.80 3.87
N GLY A 7 14.39 23.66 4.22
CA GLY A 7 14.29 22.44 3.43
C GLY A 7 12.82 22.08 3.30
N ASP A 8 12.36 22.02 2.06
CA ASP A 8 11.06 21.54 1.64
C ASP A 8 10.81 20.17 2.32
N ASP A 9 9.98 20.15 3.37
CA ASP A 9 9.46 18.94 3.97
C ASP A 9 8.55 18.30 2.90
N LYS A 10 9.15 17.44 2.07
CA LYS A 10 8.41 16.57 1.15
C LYS A 10 7.71 15.49 1.99
N SER A 11 6.70 15.91 2.75
CA SER A 11 5.71 15.00 3.31
C SER A 11 5.13 14.18 2.14
N ASN A 12 5.46 12.89 2.17
CA ASN A 12 5.05 11.88 1.22
C ASN A 12 3.52 11.78 1.20
N ASN A 13 2.86 12.61 0.38
CA ASN A 13 1.42 12.54 0.17
C ASN A 13 1.08 11.41 -0.79
N ALA A 14 1.17 10.18 -0.31
CA ALA A 14 0.70 9.03 -1.07
C ALA A 14 -0.82 8.92 -1.00
N GLU A 15 -1.41 8.55 -2.13
CA GLU A 15 -2.84 8.39 -2.33
C GLU A 15 -3.13 6.99 -2.86
N VAL A 16 -4.20 6.38 -2.35
CA VAL A 16 -4.67 5.10 -2.87
C VAL A 16 -5.45 5.34 -4.15
N MET A 17 -5.01 4.72 -5.24
CA MET A 17 -5.61 4.84 -6.57
C MET A 17 -5.92 3.45 -7.15
N GLU A 18 -6.91 3.38 -8.05
CA GLU A 18 -7.25 2.18 -8.82
C GLU A 18 -6.77 2.37 -10.26
N SER A 19 -6.07 1.37 -10.82
CA SER A 19 -5.58 1.39 -12.20
C SER A 19 -5.45 -0.03 -12.75
N LYS A 20 -5.31 -0.15 -14.08
CA LYS A 20 -5.02 -1.44 -14.71
C LYS A 20 -3.63 -1.91 -14.29
N PHE A 21 -3.51 -3.21 -14.01
CA PHE A 21 -2.25 -3.83 -13.62
C PHE A 21 -1.10 -3.54 -14.59
N GLU A 22 -1.37 -3.60 -15.90
CA GLU A 22 -0.39 -3.33 -16.97
C GLU A 22 0.21 -1.92 -16.89
N VAL A 23 -0.61 -0.94 -16.49
CA VAL A 23 -0.19 0.47 -16.33
C VAL A 23 0.68 0.65 -15.09
N VAL A 24 0.43 -0.13 -14.04
CA VAL A 24 1.21 -0.09 -12.79
C VAL A 24 2.56 -0.80 -12.96
N VAL A 25 2.57 -1.95 -13.63
CA VAL A 25 3.76 -2.81 -13.72
C VAL A 25 4.80 -2.28 -14.72
N GLN A 26 4.36 -1.60 -15.80
CA GLN A 26 5.23 -0.97 -16.81
C GLN A 26 6.36 -1.87 -17.34
N GLY A 27 6.07 -3.17 -17.51
CA GLY A 27 7.05 -4.16 -17.98
C GLY A 27 8.00 -4.72 -16.91
N SER A 28 7.86 -4.31 -15.65
CA SER A 28 8.59 -4.91 -14.53
C SER A 28 8.13 -6.34 -14.26
N PRO A 29 9.01 -7.24 -13.79
CA PRO A 29 8.57 -8.56 -13.33
C PRO A 29 7.67 -8.41 -12.09
N ALA A 30 6.59 -9.18 -12.05
CA ALA A 30 5.66 -9.21 -10.92
C ALA A 30 5.32 -10.66 -10.55
N ARG A 31 5.00 -10.88 -9.27
CA ARG A 31 4.58 -12.19 -8.75
C ARG A 31 3.48 -12.02 -7.71
N ILE A 32 2.60 -13.02 -7.60
CA ILE A 32 1.65 -13.11 -6.49
C ILE A 32 2.44 -13.49 -5.24
N ASN A 33 2.29 -12.71 -4.16
CA ASN A 33 2.99 -12.95 -2.90
C ASN A 33 2.01 -12.88 -1.72
N ASN A 34 1.24 -13.95 -1.51
CA ASN A 34 0.33 -14.10 -0.37
C ASN A 34 1.00 -14.84 0.80
N TYR A 35 2.27 -14.57 1.09
CA TYR A 35 3.02 -15.38 2.06
C TYR A 35 2.37 -15.48 3.46
N PRO A 36 1.60 -14.51 4.02
CA PRO A 36 0.99 -14.74 5.34
C PRO A 36 0.00 -15.91 5.37
N ASP A 37 -0.52 -16.34 4.22
CA ASP A 37 -1.32 -17.58 4.09
C ASP A 37 -0.54 -18.80 4.59
N CYS A 38 0.78 -18.88 4.35
CA CYS A 38 1.60 -20.03 4.76
C CYS A 38 1.92 -20.05 6.27
N PHE A 39 1.69 -18.94 6.96
CA PHE A 39 1.80 -18.83 8.43
C PHE A 39 0.45 -18.98 9.14
N GLY A 40 -0.60 -19.43 8.42
CA GLY A 40 -1.92 -19.68 9.00
C GLY A 40 -2.83 -18.45 9.06
N SER A 41 -2.47 -17.35 8.40
CA SER A 41 -3.37 -16.20 8.27
C SER A 41 -4.51 -16.57 7.33
N ARG A 42 -5.76 -16.36 7.78
CA ARG A 42 -6.94 -16.63 6.96
C ARG A 42 -7.32 -15.38 6.17
N PRO A 43 -7.26 -15.40 4.83
CA PRO A 43 -7.72 -14.27 4.04
C PRO A 43 -9.24 -14.13 4.13
N TYR A 44 -9.75 -12.91 3.96
CA TYR A 44 -11.17 -12.67 3.70
C TYR A 44 -11.60 -13.26 2.36
N ALA A 45 -12.91 -13.31 2.12
CA ALA A 45 -13.44 -13.63 0.79
C ALA A 45 -12.95 -12.61 -0.25
N ALA A 46 -12.75 -13.04 -1.50
CA ALA A 46 -12.18 -12.19 -2.55
C ALA A 46 -12.96 -10.87 -2.72
N ASP A 47 -14.29 -10.92 -2.70
CA ASP A 47 -15.15 -9.75 -2.83
C ASP A 47 -14.97 -8.76 -1.67
N GLU A 48 -14.80 -9.26 -0.45
CA GLU A 48 -14.56 -8.44 0.75
C GLU A 48 -13.19 -7.75 0.69
N ILE A 49 -12.16 -8.44 0.17
CA ILE A 49 -10.82 -7.85 -0.02
C ILE A 49 -10.89 -6.69 -1.02
N VAL A 50 -11.58 -6.88 -2.15
CA VAL A 50 -11.76 -5.84 -3.17
C VAL A 50 -12.57 -4.66 -2.62
N GLU A 51 -13.63 -4.94 -1.87
CA GLU A 51 -14.45 -3.90 -1.23
C GLU A 51 -13.60 -3.06 -0.26
N ARG A 52 -12.79 -3.70 0.59
CA ARG A 52 -11.87 -3.01 1.51
C ARG A 52 -10.87 -2.12 0.78
N ALA A 53 -10.27 -2.60 -0.30
CA ALA A 53 -9.33 -1.82 -1.09
C ALA A 53 -10.01 -0.58 -1.70
N ARG A 54 -11.22 -0.75 -2.24
CA ARG A 54 -12.00 0.35 -2.84
C ARG A 54 -12.44 1.40 -1.82
N ARG A 55 -12.79 0.98 -0.60
CA ARG A 55 -13.10 1.91 0.52
C ARG A 55 -11.92 2.81 0.91
N ALA A 56 -10.70 2.47 0.51
CA ALA A 56 -9.51 3.26 0.79
C ALA A 56 -9.13 4.23 -0.34
N LEU A 57 -9.78 4.17 -1.50
CA LEU A 57 -9.50 5.07 -2.63
C LEU A 57 -9.61 6.54 -2.22
N GLY A 58 -8.63 7.34 -2.65
CA GLY A 58 -8.57 8.77 -2.35
C GLY A 58 -8.11 9.11 -0.93
N LYS A 59 -7.81 8.12 -0.06
CA LYS A 59 -7.19 8.40 1.24
C LYS A 59 -5.75 8.88 1.04
N LYS A 60 -5.41 9.99 1.71
CA LYS A 60 -4.10 10.67 1.65
C LYS A 60 -3.39 10.63 3.00
N GLY A 61 -2.09 10.94 3.02
CA GLY A 61 -1.29 11.03 4.24
C GLY A 61 -0.52 9.74 4.61
N TYR A 62 -0.29 8.85 3.64
CA TYR A 62 0.45 7.61 3.86
C TYR A 62 1.96 7.78 3.58
N ASN A 63 2.80 7.46 4.57
CA ASN A 63 4.25 7.47 4.41
C ASN A 63 4.76 6.23 3.61
N LEU A 64 5.01 6.42 2.31
CA LEU A 64 5.47 5.40 1.33
C LEU A 64 6.66 4.55 1.76
N LEU A 65 7.62 5.14 2.48
CA LEU A 65 8.95 4.54 2.66
C LEU A 65 9.12 3.73 3.95
N LYS A 66 8.15 3.76 4.88
CA LYS A 66 8.25 3.01 6.13
C LYS A 66 7.06 2.10 6.42
N TYR A 67 5.88 2.30 5.80
CA TYR A 67 4.64 1.68 6.32
C TYR A 67 3.43 1.51 5.36
N ASN A 68 3.57 1.53 4.02
CA ASN A 68 2.41 1.92 3.18
C ASN A 68 1.81 0.85 2.24
N CYS A 69 2.57 0.16 1.38
CA CYS A 69 1.96 -0.75 0.39
C CYS A 69 1.66 -2.15 0.93
N GLU A 70 2.63 -2.76 1.62
CA GLU A 70 2.46 -4.10 2.20
C GLU A 70 1.46 -4.08 3.36
N HIS A 71 1.54 -3.05 4.20
CA HIS A 71 0.55 -2.79 5.25
C HIS A 71 -0.87 -2.64 4.68
N PHE A 72 -1.02 -1.85 3.63
CA PHE A 72 -2.31 -1.69 2.97
C PHE A 72 -2.82 -3.02 2.39
N ALA A 73 -1.98 -3.75 1.67
CA ALA A 73 -2.35 -5.03 1.06
C ALA A 73 -2.71 -6.09 2.13
N THR A 74 -1.97 -6.15 3.23
CA THR A 74 -2.23 -7.08 4.34
C THR A 74 -3.47 -6.68 5.14
N GLU A 75 -3.71 -5.39 5.38
CA GLU A 75 -4.95 -4.91 6.01
C GLU A 75 -6.18 -5.24 5.15
N CYS A 76 -6.08 -5.06 3.82
CA CYS A 76 -7.15 -5.45 2.91
C CYS A 76 -7.41 -6.96 2.92
N ARG A 77 -6.35 -7.78 2.94
CA ARG A 77 -6.44 -9.24 2.81
C ARG A 77 -6.82 -9.96 4.11
N TYR A 78 -6.29 -9.51 5.26
CA TYR A 78 -6.38 -10.23 6.53
C TYR A 78 -7.01 -9.40 7.66
N GLY A 79 -7.25 -8.10 7.46
CA GLY A 79 -7.79 -7.21 8.49
C GLY A 79 -6.82 -6.89 9.61
N ARG A 80 -5.56 -7.29 9.45
CA ARG A 80 -4.44 -6.96 10.34
C ARG A 80 -3.27 -6.57 9.46
N SER A 81 -2.65 -5.46 9.80
CA SER A 81 -1.50 -4.96 9.08
C SER A 81 -0.25 -5.73 9.52
N TRP A 82 0.53 -6.25 8.57
CA TRP A 82 1.76 -6.99 8.86
C TRP A 82 2.90 -6.42 8.02
N SER A 83 4.10 -6.33 8.61
CA SER A 83 5.33 -5.92 7.94
C SER A 83 6.33 -7.07 7.99
N HIS A 84 6.94 -7.39 6.86
CA HIS A 84 8.19 -8.15 6.82
C HIS A 84 9.39 -7.29 6.37
N GLN A 85 9.31 -5.98 6.62
CA GLN A 85 10.30 -4.96 6.25
C GLN A 85 10.93 -4.31 7.46
#